data_AF-A0A954V828-F1
#
_entry.id   AF-A0A954V828-F1
#
_cell.length_a   1.000
_cell.length_b   1.000
_cell.length_c   1.000
_cell.angle_alpha   90.00
_cell.angle_beta   90.00
_cell.angle_gamma   90.00
#
_symmetry.space_group_name_H-M   'P 1'
#
loop_
_entity.id
_entity.type
_entity.pdbx_description
1 polymer ?
#
loop_
_entity_poly.entity_id
_entity_poly.type
_entity_poly.pdbx_seq_one_letter_code
_entity_poly.pdbx_strand_id
1 'polypeptide(L)'
;MTARRSSKRTLHNSLGKALGRRRRQRPSAAQHSARTTLQMESLETRNLLAVGPQLIAITPNNGLPYSNGEVRNIAPRELTFQFNDGQTIDADTLGAIQITRSNFDGVFGDGDDITVTPGYIDVADTGNEVIVRFAENLPDDVYQIQILGAGSNALRNTRSERYNV
;
A
#
# COMPACT_ATOMS: atom_id res chain seq x y z
N MET A 1 52.51 89.62 11.83
CA MET A 1 51.87 88.39 11.30
C MET A 1 52.66 87.99 10.05
N THR A 2 53.78 87.28 10.19
CA THR A 2 53.93 85.81 10.28
C THR A 2 53.52 85.11 8.98
N ALA A 3 54.27 84.26 8.29
CA ALA A 3 55.70 83.95 8.21
C ALA A 3 55.86 82.90 7.07
N ARG A 4 57.00 82.95 6.38
CA ARG A 4 57.86 81.79 6.04
C ARG A 4 57.48 80.77 4.93
N ARG A 5 58.48 80.65 4.04
CA ARG A 5 59.18 79.45 3.52
C ARG A 5 58.43 78.54 2.53
N SER A 6 58.89 78.40 1.29
CA SER A 6 60.12 77.73 0.78
C SER A 6 60.01 76.21 0.75
N SER A 7 60.04 75.60 -0.44
CA SER A 7 61.27 74.95 -0.95
C SER A 7 61.06 74.13 -2.23
N LYS A 8 61.79 74.56 -3.26
CA LYS A 8 62.59 73.80 -4.23
C LYS A 8 62.09 72.42 -4.70
N ARG A 9 61.57 72.39 -5.93
CA ARG A 9 61.49 71.22 -6.81
C ARG A 9 62.82 71.02 -7.51
N THR A 10 63.39 69.82 -7.39
CA THR A 10 64.54 69.37 -8.18
C THR A 10 64.12 68.14 -8.98
N LEU A 11 64.30 68.20 -10.29
CA LEU A 11 64.25 67.06 -11.20
C LEU A 11 65.60 66.35 -11.12
N HIS A 12 65.64 65.01 -11.15
CA HIS A 12 66.53 64.28 -12.07
C HIS A 12 66.24 62.77 -12.12
N ASN A 13 66.50 62.26 -13.31
CA ASN A 13 66.30 60.94 -13.87
C ASN A 13 67.42 59.96 -13.45
N SER A 14 67.13 58.67 -13.24
CA SER A 14 68.07 57.59 -13.58
C SER A 14 67.45 56.18 -13.56
N LEU A 15 67.72 55.47 -14.65
CA LEU A 15 67.57 54.03 -14.83
C LEU A 15 68.61 53.26 -13.99
N GLY A 16 68.22 52.13 -13.40
CA GLY A 16 69.11 51.26 -12.63
C GLY A 16 68.59 49.83 -12.52
N LYS A 17 69.35 48.90 -13.12
CA LYS A 17 69.13 47.46 -13.30
C LYS A 17 68.94 46.64 -12.02
N ALA A 18 68.15 45.57 -12.20
CA ALA A 18 68.35 44.18 -11.76
C ALA A 18 68.64 43.87 -10.28
N LEU A 19 67.86 42.93 -9.73
CA LEU A 19 68.28 41.71 -8.99
C LEU A 19 67.04 41.14 -8.28
N GLY A 20 66.75 39.83 -8.41
CA GLY A 20 65.66 39.25 -7.60
C GLY A 20 65.21 37.82 -7.92
N ARG A 21 66.04 36.83 -7.55
CA ARG A 21 65.66 35.49 -7.05
C ARG A 21 64.40 34.81 -7.63
N ARG A 22 64.60 33.91 -8.60
CA ARG A 22 63.59 32.89 -8.97
C ARG A 22 63.58 31.76 -7.94
N ARG A 23 62.47 31.68 -7.22
CA ARG A 23 62.18 30.77 -6.11
C ARG A 23 61.81 29.39 -6.64
N ARG A 24 62.33 28.36 -5.95
CA ARG A 24 62.15 26.91 -6.16
C ARG A 24 60.73 26.51 -6.56
N GLN A 25 60.63 25.73 -7.64
CA GLN A 25 59.46 24.94 -8.00
C GLN A 25 59.16 23.93 -6.88
N ARG A 26 57.98 24.05 -6.29
CA ARG A 26 57.34 22.96 -5.55
C ARG A 26 56.24 22.39 -6.45
N PRO A 27 56.15 21.07 -6.63
CA PRO A 27 55.12 20.47 -7.45
C PRO A 27 53.74 20.75 -6.84
N SER A 28 52.80 21.06 -7.73
CA SER A 28 51.39 21.29 -7.48
C SER A 28 50.79 20.17 -6.63
N ALA A 29 50.27 20.52 -5.45
CA ALA A 29 49.26 19.73 -4.77
C ALA A 29 48.08 19.59 -5.74
N ALA A 30 47.95 18.40 -6.34
CA ALA A 30 46.83 18.03 -7.16
C ALA A 30 45.55 18.29 -6.36
N GLN A 31 44.73 19.15 -6.94
CA GLN A 31 43.55 19.69 -6.34
C GLN A 31 42.55 18.56 -6.06
N HIS A 32 42.12 18.50 -4.80
CA HIS A 32 40.82 17.97 -4.40
C HIS A 32 39.74 18.33 -5.44
N SER A 33 39.26 17.34 -6.18
CA SER A 33 37.85 17.18 -6.55
C SER A 33 37.66 15.90 -7.34
N ALA A 34 38.10 14.77 -6.77
CA ALA A 34 37.30 13.56 -6.93
C ALA A 34 36.06 13.77 -6.05
N ARG A 35 35.14 14.61 -6.55
CA ARG A 35 33.78 14.67 -6.04
C ARG A 35 33.21 13.29 -6.38
N THR A 36 33.29 12.38 -5.43
CA THR A 36 32.45 11.19 -5.38
C THR A 36 31.03 11.70 -5.48
N THR A 37 30.51 11.80 -6.70
CA THR A 37 29.10 11.98 -6.95
C THR A 37 28.47 10.72 -6.40
N LEU A 38 28.02 10.80 -5.15
CA LEU A 38 27.02 9.91 -4.61
C LEU A 38 25.86 10.02 -5.60
N GLN A 39 25.79 9.06 -6.53
CA GLN A 39 24.59 8.84 -7.32
C GLN A 39 23.54 8.53 -6.27
N MET A 40 22.74 9.54 -5.92
CA MET A 40 21.47 9.29 -5.26
C MET A 40 20.67 8.52 -6.29
N GLU A 41 20.71 7.19 -6.19
CA GLU A 41 19.63 6.37 -6.69
C GLU A 41 18.36 6.94 -6.08
N SER A 42 17.58 7.65 -6.90
CA SER A 42 16.22 8.01 -6.54
C SER A 42 15.51 6.69 -6.36
N LEU A 43 15.19 6.36 -5.11
CA LEU A 43 14.35 5.22 -4.79
C LEU A 43 13.11 5.33 -5.69
N GLU A 44 12.93 4.35 -6.57
CA GLU A 44 11.72 4.27 -7.38
C GLU A 44 10.55 4.42 -6.42
N THR A 45 9.62 5.33 -6.74
CA THR A 45 8.40 5.43 -5.93
C THR A 45 7.75 4.07 -6.05
N ARG A 46 7.69 3.33 -4.92
CA ARG A 46 6.89 2.11 -4.84
C ARG A 46 5.45 2.56 -5.09
N ASN A 47 5.04 2.52 -6.35
CA ASN A 47 3.66 2.67 -6.71
C ASN A 47 3.02 1.37 -6.22
N LEU A 48 2.56 1.40 -4.97
CA LEU A 48 1.77 0.32 -4.41
C LEU A 48 0.60 0.18 -5.38
N LEU A 49 0.58 -0.90 -6.17
CA LEU A 49 -0.64 -1.27 -6.86
C LEU A 49 -1.62 -1.49 -5.73
N ALA A 50 -2.55 -0.55 -5.55
CA ALA A 50 -3.58 -0.67 -4.56
C ALA A 50 -4.52 -1.78 -5.06
N VAL A 51 -4.13 -3.02 -4.75
CA VAL A 51 -4.96 -4.19 -4.99
C VAL A 51 -6.05 -4.11 -3.94
N GLY A 52 -7.30 -4.11 -4.40
CA GLY A 52 -8.45 -4.14 -3.50
C GLY A 52 -8.50 -5.44 -2.68
N PRO A 53 -9.57 -5.65 -1.91
CA PRO A 53 -9.74 -6.87 -1.14
C PRO A 53 -9.66 -8.13 -2.00
N GLN A 54 -8.95 -9.15 -1.52
CA GLN A 54 -8.87 -10.48 -2.10
C GLN A 54 -9.17 -11.51 -1.03
N LEU A 55 -10.03 -12.48 -1.34
CA LEU A 55 -10.44 -13.52 -0.41
C LEU A 55 -9.29 -14.53 -0.29
N ILE A 56 -8.87 -14.79 0.94
CA ILE A 56 -7.87 -15.82 1.29
C ILE A 56 -8.59 -17.12 1.68
N ALA A 57 -9.57 -17.02 2.58
CA ALA A 57 -10.19 -18.18 3.19
C ALA A 57 -11.62 -17.89 3.65
N ILE A 58 -12.43 -18.95 3.72
CA ILE A 58 -13.70 -18.98 4.45
C ILE A 58 -13.57 -20.07 5.50
N THR A 59 -13.64 -19.70 6.77
CA THR A 59 -13.40 -20.62 7.89
C THR A 59 -14.66 -20.75 8.72
N PRO A 60 -15.20 -21.97 8.91
CA PRO A 60 -16.31 -22.16 9.82
C PRO A 60 -15.84 -22.16 11.28
N ASN A 61 -16.74 -21.83 12.19
CA ASN A 61 -16.46 -21.88 13.63
C ASN A 61 -16.20 -23.29 14.20
N ASN A 62 -16.36 -24.34 13.38
CA ASN A 62 -16.26 -25.74 13.79
C ASN A 62 -15.12 -26.50 13.10
N GLY A 63 -14.16 -25.82 12.43
CA GLY A 63 -13.07 -26.54 11.78
C GLY A 63 -12.10 -25.69 10.96
N LEU A 64 -11.47 -26.36 10.00
CA LEU A 64 -10.52 -25.78 9.06
C LEU A 64 -11.21 -25.00 7.93
N PRO A 65 -10.51 -24.07 7.26
CA PRO A 65 -11.00 -23.38 6.08
C PRO A 65 -11.60 -24.32 5.03
N TYR A 66 -12.65 -23.85 4.35
CA TYR A 66 -13.30 -24.61 3.31
C TYR A 66 -12.44 -24.71 2.05
N SER A 67 -12.50 -25.90 1.44
CA SER A 67 -12.16 -26.09 0.04
C SER A 67 -13.45 -26.12 -0.81
N ASN A 68 -13.35 -25.70 -2.07
CA ASN A 68 -14.52 -25.71 -2.95
C ASN A 68 -15.08 -27.14 -3.12
N GLY A 69 -16.40 -27.29 -2.98
CA GLY A 69 -17.09 -28.58 -3.06
C GLY A 69 -16.87 -29.51 -1.87
N GLU A 70 -16.26 -29.05 -0.78
CA GLU A 70 -16.05 -29.85 0.42
C GLU A 70 -17.38 -30.17 1.13
N VAL A 71 -17.57 -31.43 1.50
CA VAL A 71 -18.72 -31.89 2.29
C VAL A 71 -18.36 -31.87 3.78
N ARG A 72 -19.26 -31.32 4.61
CA ARG A 72 -19.11 -31.26 6.06
C ARG A 72 -20.33 -31.87 6.74
N ASN A 73 -20.08 -32.64 7.79
CA ASN A 73 -21.13 -33.35 8.55
C ASN A 73 -21.67 -32.55 9.75
N ILE A 74 -21.18 -31.33 9.95
CA ILE A 74 -21.61 -30.44 11.04
C ILE A 74 -21.91 -29.08 10.44
N ALA A 75 -23.16 -28.65 10.54
CA ALA A 75 -23.58 -27.32 10.11
C ALA A 75 -22.80 -26.24 10.89
N PRO A 76 -22.16 -25.27 10.21
CA PRO A 76 -21.53 -24.14 10.86
C PRO A 76 -22.60 -23.22 11.47
N ARG A 77 -22.24 -22.53 12.56
CA ARG A 77 -23.06 -21.43 13.11
C ARG A 77 -22.57 -20.06 12.66
N GLU A 78 -21.30 -20.01 12.28
CA GLU A 78 -20.61 -18.80 11.88
C GLU A 78 -19.56 -19.15 10.83
N LEU A 79 -19.37 -18.25 9.86
CA LEU A 79 -18.30 -18.25 8.89
C LEU A 79 -17.48 -16.97 9.03
N THR A 80 -16.16 -17.11 9.04
CA THR A 80 -15.22 -16.00 8.94
C THR A 80 -14.65 -15.94 7.54
N PHE A 81 -14.89 -14.84 6.85
CA PHE A 81 -14.33 -14.53 5.54
C PHE A 81 -13.06 -13.71 5.75
N GLN A 82 -11.91 -14.28 5.39
CA GLN A 82 -10.61 -13.65 5.57
C GLN A 82 -10.15 -13.04 4.25
N PHE A 83 -9.83 -11.74 4.27
CA PHE A 83 -9.24 -11.01 3.16
C PHE A 83 -7.76 -10.72 3.41
N ASN A 84 -7.02 -10.41 2.35
CA ASN A 84 -5.61 -10.06 2.42
C ASN A 84 -5.29 -8.92 3.40
N ASP A 85 -4.09 -8.99 3.99
CA ASP A 85 -3.62 -8.02 4.97
C ASP A 85 -3.60 -6.58 4.43
N GLY A 86 -3.75 -5.61 5.32
CA GLY A 86 -3.76 -4.18 4.99
C GLY A 86 -5.07 -3.70 4.34
N GLN A 87 -6.08 -4.57 4.26
CA GLN A 87 -7.44 -4.21 3.88
C GLN A 87 -8.26 -3.85 5.12
N THR A 88 -9.16 -2.90 4.95
CA THR A 88 -10.22 -2.61 5.91
C THR A 88 -11.52 -2.62 5.13
N ILE A 89 -12.32 -3.67 5.31
CA ILE A 89 -13.57 -3.86 4.59
C ILE A 89 -14.56 -2.77 4.97
N ASP A 90 -15.30 -2.28 3.99
CA ASP A 90 -16.39 -1.33 4.20
C ASP A 90 -17.66 -2.09 4.64
N ALA A 91 -18.09 -1.85 5.87
CA ALA A 91 -19.25 -2.50 6.49
C ALA A 91 -20.56 -2.22 5.72
N ASP A 92 -20.66 -1.10 5.01
CA ASP A 92 -21.85 -0.76 4.22
C ASP A 92 -21.95 -1.61 2.93
N THR A 93 -20.90 -2.36 2.59
CA THR A 93 -20.84 -3.19 1.37
C THR A 93 -21.00 -4.69 1.62
N LEU A 94 -21.28 -5.10 2.86
CA LEU A 94 -21.34 -6.53 3.22
C LEU A 94 -22.50 -7.30 2.57
N GLY A 95 -23.52 -6.60 2.04
CA GLY A 95 -24.55 -7.21 1.19
C GLY A 95 -24.02 -7.84 -0.10
N ALA A 96 -22.74 -7.61 -0.43
CA ALA A 96 -22.02 -8.28 -1.51
C ALA A 96 -21.71 -9.76 -1.22
N ILE A 97 -21.73 -10.19 0.05
CA ILE A 97 -21.52 -11.58 0.45
C ILE A 97 -22.88 -12.27 0.48
N GLN A 98 -23.09 -13.18 -0.46
CA GLN A 98 -24.36 -13.87 -0.66
C GLN A 98 -24.17 -15.36 -0.43
N ILE A 99 -25.13 -15.95 0.29
CA ILE A 99 -25.16 -17.38 0.56
C ILE A 99 -26.51 -17.89 0.07
N THR A 100 -26.46 -18.91 -0.79
CA THR A 100 -27.64 -19.50 -1.43
C THR A 100 -27.65 -20.99 -1.15
N ARG A 101 -28.84 -21.54 -0.90
CA ARG A 101 -29.10 -22.97 -0.71
C ARG A 101 -29.87 -23.50 -1.91
N SER A 102 -29.46 -24.64 -2.47
CA SER A 102 -30.08 -25.29 -3.63
C SER A 102 -31.42 -26.00 -3.34
N ASN A 103 -32.09 -25.68 -2.24
CA ASN A 103 -33.40 -26.25 -1.92
C ASN A 103 -33.55 -27.79 -2.10
N PHE A 104 -32.52 -28.56 -1.71
CA PHE A 104 -32.41 -30.02 -1.78
C PHE A 104 -32.27 -30.66 -3.17
N ASP A 105 -32.12 -29.90 -4.24
CA ASP A 105 -31.97 -30.47 -5.59
C ASP A 105 -30.51 -30.47 -6.10
N GLY A 106 -29.64 -29.67 -5.47
CA GLY A 106 -28.23 -29.52 -5.81
C GLY A 106 -27.96 -28.70 -7.07
N VAL A 107 -28.98 -28.03 -7.62
CA VAL A 107 -28.92 -27.15 -8.78
C VAL A 107 -28.98 -25.69 -8.29
N PHE A 108 -28.31 -24.79 -9.00
CA PHE A 108 -28.36 -23.35 -8.73
C PHE A 108 -28.74 -22.61 -10.01
N GLY A 109 -29.51 -21.53 -9.86
CA GLY A 109 -29.90 -20.62 -10.93
C GLY A 109 -31.12 -21.06 -11.75
N ASP A 110 -31.88 -22.05 -11.28
CA ASP A 110 -33.11 -22.53 -11.92
C ASP A 110 -34.40 -21.86 -11.38
N GLY A 111 -34.27 -21.10 -10.30
CA GLY A 111 -35.29 -20.19 -9.77
C GLY A 111 -35.97 -20.65 -8.48
N ASP A 112 -35.61 -21.80 -7.92
CA ASP A 112 -36.12 -22.27 -6.62
C ASP A 112 -35.11 -22.10 -5.45
N ASP A 113 -33.89 -21.69 -5.78
CA ASP A 113 -32.82 -21.27 -4.87
C ASP A 113 -33.32 -20.43 -3.69
N ILE A 114 -32.87 -20.80 -2.48
CA ILE A 114 -33.21 -20.09 -1.25
C ILE A 114 -32.03 -19.23 -0.82
N THR A 115 -32.24 -17.91 -0.77
CA THR A 115 -31.28 -16.99 -0.17
C THR A 115 -31.22 -17.20 1.35
N VAL A 116 -30.02 -17.49 1.86
CA VAL A 116 -29.76 -17.62 3.29
C VAL A 116 -29.51 -16.24 3.86
N THR A 117 -30.41 -15.77 4.73
CA THR A 117 -30.25 -14.49 5.42
C THR A 117 -29.47 -14.68 6.73
N PRO A 118 -28.31 -14.05 6.91
CA PRO A 118 -27.58 -14.09 8.17
C PRO A 118 -28.37 -13.45 9.31
N GLY A 119 -28.19 -13.95 10.53
CA GLY A 119 -28.68 -13.28 11.74
C GLY A 119 -27.75 -12.15 12.19
N TYR A 120 -26.49 -12.20 11.78
CA TYR A 120 -25.48 -11.17 12.03
C TYR A 120 -24.45 -11.18 10.91
N ILE A 121 -24.03 -9.99 10.48
CA ILE A 121 -22.92 -9.80 9.57
C ILE A 121 -22.20 -8.51 9.95
N ASP A 122 -20.89 -8.57 10.15
CA ASP A 122 -20.08 -7.39 10.46
C ASP A 122 -18.60 -7.63 10.16
N VAL A 123 -17.84 -6.54 10.05
CA VAL A 123 -16.38 -6.57 9.96
C VAL A 123 -15.81 -6.82 11.36
N ALA A 124 -14.83 -7.71 11.47
CA ALA A 124 -14.12 -7.94 12.74
C ALA A 124 -13.16 -6.79 13.07
N ASP A 125 -12.67 -6.76 14.31
CA ASP A 125 -11.75 -5.72 14.80
C ASP A 125 -10.44 -5.61 13.99
N THR A 126 -10.03 -6.69 13.32
CA THR A 126 -8.86 -6.75 12.43
C THR A 126 -9.07 -5.95 11.13
N GLY A 127 -10.33 -5.68 10.77
CA GLY A 127 -10.71 -4.92 9.58
C GLY A 127 -10.66 -5.72 8.27
N ASN A 128 -9.85 -6.77 8.18
CA ASN A 128 -9.74 -7.63 7.00
C ASN A 128 -10.53 -8.95 7.12
N GLU A 129 -11.32 -9.11 8.17
CA GLU A 129 -12.19 -10.28 8.34
C GLU A 129 -13.65 -9.84 8.42
N VAL A 130 -14.53 -10.62 7.81
CA VAL A 130 -15.99 -10.45 7.94
C VAL A 130 -16.56 -11.68 8.61
N ILE A 131 -17.34 -11.46 9.66
CA ILE A 131 -17.99 -12.51 10.44
C ILE A 131 -19.45 -12.58 10.04
N VAL A 132 -19.88 -13.75 9.56
CA VAL A 132 -21.27 -14.04 9.20
C VAL A 132 -21.80 -15.09 10.16
N ARG A 133 -22.82 -14.77 10.97
CA ARG A 133 -23.51 -15.73 11.84
C ARG A 133 -24.89 -16.01 11.32
N PHE A 134 -25.25 -17.30 11.27
CA PHE A 134 -26.58 -17.71 10.82
C PHE A 134 -27.63 -17.47 11.91
N ALA A 135 -28.83 -17.05 11.48
CA ALA A 135 -29.97 -16.84 12.39
C ALA A 135 -30.50 -18.17 12.94
N GLU A 136 -30.31 -19.24 12.19
CA GLU A 136 -30.78 -20.59 12.48
C GLU A 136 -29.76 -21.63 12.02
N ASN A 137 -29.94 -22.88 12.47
CA ASN A 137 -29.10 -23.98 11.98
C ASN A 137 -29.38 -24.22 10.50
N LEU A 138 -28.32 -24.30 9.70
CA LEU A 138 -28.42 -24.64 8.29
C LEU A 138 -28.89 -26.10 8.11
N PRO A 139 -29.93 -26.35 7.30
CA PRO A 139 -30.29 -27.70 6.87
C PRO A 139 -29.15 -28.40 6.14
N ASP A 140 -29.17 -29.73 6.14
CA ASP A 140 -28.29 -30.53 5.27
C ASP A 140 -28.68 -30.30 3.80
N ASP A 141 -27.79 -29.67 3.03
CA ASP A 141 -28.04 -29.28 1.64
C ASP A 141 -26.72 -28.84 0.96
N VAL A 142 -26.79 -28.51 -0.33
CA VAL A 142 -25.71 -27.84 -1.06
C VAL A 142 -25.86 -26.33 -0.94
N TYR A 143 -24.75 -25.65 -0.64
CA TYR A 143 -24.69 -24.21 -0.49
C TYR A 143 -23.69 -23.60 -1.45
N GLN A 144 -24.05 -22.46 -2.02
CA GLN A 144 -23.16 -21.62 -2.81
C GLN A 144 -22.89 -20.31 -2.06
N ILE A 145 -21.63 -19.90 -2.04
CA ILE A 145 -21.21 -18.60 -1.52
C ILE A 145 -20.69 -17.76 -2.67
N GLN A 146 -21.21 -16.55 -2.83
CA GLN A 146 -20.80 -15.59 -3.83
C GLN A 146 -20.35 -14.28 -3.17
N ILE A 147 -19.29 -13.68 -3.71
CA ILE A 147 -18.83 -12.34 -3.33
C ILE A 147 -18.84 -11.47 -4.58
N LEU A 148 -19.66 -10.41 -4.57
CA LEU A 148 -19.78 -9.50 -5.70
C LEU A 148 -18.54 -8.59 -5.80
N GLY A 149 -17.79 -8.66 -6.90
CA GLY A 149 -16.64 -7.78 -7.18
C GLY A 149 -16.94 -6.59 -8.10
N ALA A 150 -18.14 -6.54 -8.67
CA ALA A 150 -18.54 -5.53 -9.65
C ALA A 150 -19.98 -5.05 -9.43
N GLY A 151 -20.34 -3.94 -10.06
CA GLY A 151 -21.65 -3.31 -9.91
C GLY A 151 -21.75 -2.37 -8.71
N SER A 152 -22.98 -1.89 -8.44
CA SER A 152 -23.27 -1.00 -7.31
C SER A 152 -23.10 -1.69 -5.95
N ASN A 153 -23.36 -3.00 -5.91
CA ASN A 153 -23.34 -3.82 -4.69
C ASN A 153 -22.02 -4.58 -4.53
N ALA A 154 -20.94 -4.12 -5.19
CA ALA A 154 -19.63 -4.75 -5.07
C ALA A 154 -19.10 -4.58 -3.64
N LEU A 155 -18.45 -5.61 -3.11
CA LEU A 155 -17.67 -5.54 -1.88
C LEU A 155 -16.51 -4.55 -2.09
N ARG A 156 -16.29 -3.68 -1.10
CA ARG A 156 -15.20 -2.70 -1.13
C ARG A 156 -14.45 -2.65 0.19
N ASN A 157 -13.26 -2.07 0.14
CA ASN A 157 -12.61 -1.54 1.34
C ASN A 157 -13.02 -0.08 1.59
N THR A 158 -12.63 0.45 2.75
CA THR A 158 -12.84 1.86 3.14
C THR A 158 -12.11 2.86 2.23
N ARG A 159 -11.19 2.40 1.37
CA ARG A 159 -10.54 3.18 0.31
C ARG A 159 -11.34 3.16 -1.01
N SER A 160 -12.55 2.60 -1.00
CA SER A 160 -13.44 2.42 -2.15
C SER A 160 -12.92 1.50 -3.26
N GLU A 161 -11.85 0.76 -3.02
CA GLU A 161 -11.31 -0.24 -3.95
C GLU A 161 -12.18 -1.50 -3.89
N ARG A 162 -12.44 -2.10 -5.05
CA ARG A 162 -13.36 -3.23 -5.19
C ARG A 162 -12.66 -4.56 -4.93
N TYR A 163 -13.45 -5.54 -4.51
CA TYR A 163 -13.00 -6.92 -4.42
C TYR A 163 -12.52 -7.47 -5.78
N ASN A 164 -11.36 -8.13 -5.76
CA ASN A 164 -10.78 -8.91 -6.86
C ASN A 164 -10.60 -8.13 -8.18
N VAL A 165 -9.99 -6.94 -8.11
CA VAL A 165 -9.61 -6.09 -9.25
C VAL A 165 -8.11 -6.08 -9.53
#